data_AF-J9E8W6-F1
#
_entry.id   AF-J9E8W6-F1
#
_cell.length_a   1.000
_cell.length_b   1.000
_cell.length_c   1.000
_cell.angle_alpha   90.00
_cell.angle_beta   90.00
_cell.angle_gamma   90.00
#
_symmetry.space_group_name_H-M   'P 1'
#
loop_
_entity.id
_entity.type
_entity.pdbx_description
1 polymer ?
#
loop_
_entity_poly.entity_id
_entity_poly.type
_entity_poly.pdbx_seq_one_letter_code
_entity_poly.pdbx_strand_id
1 'polypeptide(L)'
;MNPPPYSPEILSDLSKYSIASLACIGRELVQELLLRTYTLMTGLTKSVDRWHQQQGVSDPEQLLSYCEYILSKITEIRLRIDYVPRVANISEDEFITLMSDPSPPQKLPEL
;
A
#
# COMPACT_ATOMS: atom_id res chain seq x y z
N MET A 1 -6.05 -17.78 11.74
CA MET A 1 -5.73 -17.01 10.52
C MET A 1 -4.27 -16.62 10.57
N ASN A 2 -3.58 -16.55 9.43
CA ASN A 2 -2.26 -15.92 9.38
C ASN A 2 -2.37 -14.46 9.83
N PRO A 3 -1.40 -13.93 10.59
CA PRO A 3 -1.40 -12.53 10.98
C PRO A 3 -1.32 -11.63 9.74
N PRO A 4 -1.90 -10.42 9.78
CA PRO A 4 -1.66 -9.39 8.78
C PRO A 4 -0.16 -9.17 8.54
N PRO A 5 0.26 -8.85 7.30
CA PRO A 5 1.67 -8.54 7.01
C PRO A 5 2.13 -7.24 7.69
N TYR A 6 1.20 -6.34 7.97
CA TYR A 6 1.47 -5.06 8.63
C TYR A 6 0.53 -4.83 9.80
N SER A 7 1.08 -4.24 10.86
CA SER A 7 0.30 -3.79 11.99
C SER A 7 -0.47 -2.50 11.64
N PRO A 8 -1.58 -2.19 12.33
CA PRO A 8 -2.32 -0.94 12.13
C PRO A 8 -1.45 0.32 12.29
N GLU A 9 -0.45 0.29 13.16
CA GLU A 9 0.46 1.42 13.43
C GLU A 9 1.40 1.74 12.26
N ILE A 10 1.70 0.74 11.42
CA ILE A 10 2.45 0.96 10.17
C ILE A 10 1.54 1.65 9.15
N LEU A 11 0.28 1.22 9.08
CA LEU A 11 -0.69 1.70 8.11
C LEU A 11 -1.37 3.02 8.51
N SER A 12 -1.23 3.46 9.78
CA SER A 12 -1.84 4.69 10.29
C SER A 12 -1.10 5.96 9.86
N ASP A 13 0.20 5.85 9.59
CA ASP A 13 1.03 6.98 9.16
C ASP A 13 1.92 6.57 7.98
N LEU A 14 1.31 6.54 6.80
CA LEU A 14 2.01 6.19 5.55
C LEU A 14 2.92 7.33 5.06
N SER A 15 2.75 8.56 5.56
CA SER A 15 3.54 9.74 5.18
C SER A 15 5.01 9.63 5.55
N LYS A 16 5.34 8.89 6.62
CA LYS A 16 6.73 8.73 7.09
C LYS A 16 7.60 7.83 6.21
N TYR A 17 7.01 7.14 5.24
CA TYR A 17 7.71 6.16 4.43
C TYR A 17 8.14 6.75 3.09
N SER A 18 9.35 6.37 2.64
CA SER A 18 9.83 6.68 1.31
C SER A 18 8.96 6.02 0.23
N ILE A 19 9.04 6.52 -1.01
CA ILE A 19 8.31 5.94 -2.16
C ILE A 19 8.70 4.47 -2.41
N ALA A 20 9.98 4.14 -2.25
CA ALA A 20 10.43 2.76 -2.36
C ALA A 20 9.78 1.87 -1.30
N SER A 21 9.75 2.34 -0.05
CA SER A 21 9.08 1.65 1.06
C SER A 21 7.57 1.51 0.81
N LEU A 22 6.92 2.57 0.35
CA LEU A 22 5.49 2.57 0.00
C LEU A 22 5.17 1.58 -1.12
N ALA A 23 6.04 1.44 -2.12
CA ALA A 23 5.88 0.46 -3.20
C ALA A 23 6.00 -0.99 -2.67
N CYS A 24 6.91 -1.25 -1.73
CA CYS A 24 7.03 -2.55 -1.06
C CYS A 24 5.78 -2.86 -0.22
N ILE A 25 5.37 -1.92 0.65
CA ILE A 25 4.16 -2.06 1.48
C ILE A 25 2.93 -2.30 0.60
N GLY A 26 2.75 -1.51 -0.45
CA GLY A 26 1.63 -1.64 -1.38
C GLY A 26 1.57 -3.02 -2.05
N ARG A 27 2.72 -3.57 -2.46
CA ARG A 27 2.80 -4.91 -3.07
C ARG A 27 2.34 -6.00 -2.10
N GLU A 28 2.79 -5.95 -0.86
CA GLU A 28 2.43 -6.91 0.17
C GLU A 28 0.95 -6.80 0.58
N LEU A 29 0.41 -5.57 0.64
CA LEU A 29 -1.02 -5.36 0.84
C LEU A 29 -1.88 -5.93 -0.31
N VAL A 30 -1.42 -5.84 -1.57
CA VAL A 30 -2.10 -6.47 -2.71
C VAL A 30 -2.11 -8.00 -2.56
N GLN A 31 -0.99 -8.61 -2.15
CA GLN A 31 -0.92 -10.05 -1.90
C GLN A 31 -1.87 -10.49 -0.78
N GLU A 32 -1.93 -9.71 0.30
CA GLU A 32 -2.87 -9.94 1.40
C GLU A 32 -4.32 -9.82 0.93
N LEU A 33 -4.66 -8.78 0.16
CA LEU A 33 -6.00 -8.61 -0.39
C LEU A 33 -6.41 -9.81 -1.26
N LEU A 34 -5.52 -10.31 -2.12
CA LEU A 34 -5.77 -11.51 -2.93
C LEU A 34 -6.01 -12.74 -2.05
N LEU A 35 -5.22 -12.94 -1.00
CA LEU A 35 -5.39 -14.06 -0.08
C LEU A 35 -6.72 -13.98 0.68
N ARG A 36 -7.10 -12.80 1.18
CA ARG A 36 -8.32 -12.60 1.98
C ARG A 36 -9.57 -12.69 1.12
N THR A 37 -9.56 -12.14 -0.10
CA THR A 37 -10.67 -12.29 -1.05
C THR A 37 -10.84 -13.74 -1.51
N TYR A 38 -9.75 -14.48 -1.75
CA TYR A 38 -9.83 -15.92 -2.01
C TYR A 38 -10.41 -16.70 -0.82
N THR A 39 -10.00 -16.35 0.40
CA THR A 39 -10.53 -16.97 1.64
C THR A 39 -12.02 -16.68 1.81
N LEU A 40 -12.44 -15.44 1.57
CA LEU A 40 -13.84 -15.01 1.63
C LEU A 40 -14.69 -15.77 0.61
N MET A 41 -14.26 -15.79 -0.65
CA MET A 41 -14.93 -16.53 -1.72
C MET A 41 -15.05 -18.02 -1.39
N THR A 42 -13.97 -18.65 -0.91
CA THR A 42 -13.99 -20.06 -0.51
C THR A 42 -14.96 -20.31 0.65
N GLY A 43 -15.00 -19.39 1.62
CA GLY A 43 -15.93 -19.44 2.75
C GLY A 43 -17.38 -19.33 2.31
N LEU A 44 -17.69 -18.35 1.46
CA LEU A 44 -19.02 -18.14 0.89
C LEU A 44 -19.48 -19.35 0.05
N THR A 45 -18.64 -19.88 -0.83
CA THR A 45 -18.98 -21.09 -1.62
C THR A 45 -19.28 -22.29 -0.72
N LYS A 46 -18.43 -22.56 0.28
CA LYS A 46 -18.65 -23.68 1.22
C LYS A 46 -19.88 -23.48 2.11
N SER A 47 -20.25 -22.23 2.41
CA SER A 47 -21.45 -21.90 3.20
C SER A 47 -22.74 -22.21 2.46
N VAL A 48 -22.75 -21.98 1.14
CA VAL A 48 -23.86 -22.36 0.25
C VAL A 48 -24.04 -23.89 0.26
N ASP A 49 -22.95 -24.66 0.25
CA ASP A 49 -22.99 -26.12 0.23
C ASP A 49 -23.31 -26.78 1.59
N ARG A 50 -23.03 -26.10 2.70
CA ARG A 50 -23.11 -26.65 4.08
C ARG A 50 -23.88 -25.75 5.05
N TRP A 51 -25.01 -25.23 4.59
CA TRP A 51 -25.87 -24.31 5.35
C TRP A 51 -26.23 -24.76 6.78
N HIS A 52 -26.22 -26.07 7.07
CA HIS A 52 -26.64 -26.64 8.36
C HIS A 52 -25.50 -27.01 9.35
N GLN A 53 -24.21 -26.88 8.96
CA GLN A 53 -23.06 -27.23 9.82
C GLN A 53 -22.08 -26.06 9.94
N GLN A 54 -22.48 -24.97 10.61
CA GLN A 54 -21.58 -23.84 10.84
C GLN A 54 -21.21 -23.71 12.33
N GLN A 55 -20.19 -24.44 12.74
CA GLN A 55 -19.41 -24.11 13.93
C GLN A 55 -17.96 -23.88 13.49
N GLY A 56 -17.50 -22.63 13.55
CA GLY A 56 -16.07 -22.29 13.45
C GLY A 56 -15.59 -21.58 12.17
N VAL A 57 -16.47 -21.12 11.27
CA VAL A 57 -16.06 -20.29 10.12
C VAL A 57 -15.90 -18.85 10.60
N SER A 58 -14.78 -18.21 10.26
CA SER A 58 -14.53 -16.78 10.49
C SER A 58 -15.65 -15.94 9.90
N ASP A 59 -16.15 -14.96 10.64
CA ASP A 59 -17.24 -14.07 10.22
C ASP A 59 -16.93 -13.43 8.84
N PRO A 60 -17.75 -13.71 7.80
CA PRO A 60 -17.52 -13.17 6.47
C PRO A 60 -17.63 -11.65 6.42
N GLU A 61 -18.43 -11.03 7.29
CA GLU A 61 -18.55 -9.57 7.37
C GLU A 61 -17.25 -8.95 7.87
N GLN A 62 -16.68 -9.49 8.94
CA GLN A 62 -15.38 -9.05 9.45
C GLN A 62 -14.27 -9.18 8.39
N LEU A 63 -14.26 -10.27 7.63
CA LEU A 63 -13.28 -10.47 6.56
C LEU A 63 -13.48 -9.49 5.39
N LEU A 64 -14.73 -9.17 5.04
CA LEU A 64 -15.06 -8.16 4.04
C LEU A 64 -14.60 -6.78 4.48
N SER A 65 -14.92 -6.35 5.70
CA SER A 65 -14.47 -5.07 6.25
C SER A 65 -12.94 -4.96 6.27
N TYR A 66 -12.23 -6.07 6.51
CA TYR A 66 -10.78 -6.09 6.43
C TYR A 66 -10.26 -5.93 4.99
N CYS A 67 -10.94 -6.52 4.00
CA CYS A 67 -10.59 -6.33 2.59
C CYS A 67 -10.80 -4.87 2.15
N GLU A 68 -11.90 -4.24 2.58
CA GLU A 68 -12.17 -2.81 2.34
C GLU A 68 -11.09 -1.92 2.96
N TYR A 69 -10.69 -2.23 4.19
CA TYR A 69 -9.61 -1.53 4.87
C TYR A 69 -8.29 -1.64 4.09
N ILE A 70 -7.88 -2.83 3.66
CA ILE A 70 -6.66 -3.00 2.85
C ILE A 70 -6.75 -2.23 1.54
N LEU A 71 -7.90 -2.27 0.85
CA LEU A 71 -8.11 -1.55 -0.40
C LEU A 71 -7.99 -0.04 -0.23
N SER A 72 -8.50 0.50 0.88
CA SER A 72 -8.34 1.92 1.23
C SER A 72 -6.87 2.30 1.36
N LYS A 73 -6.05 1.44 1.99
CA LYS A 73 -4.62 1.67 2.19
C LYS A 73 -3.81 1.54 0.90
N ILE A 74 -4.17 0.61 0.02
CA ILE A 74 -3.57 0.52 -1.32
C ILE A 74 -3.83 1.79 -2.13
N THR A 75 -5.08 2.30 -2.09
CA THR A 75 -5.45 3.56 -2.75
C THR A 75 -4.65 4.73 -2.19
N GLU A 76 -4.56 4.82 -0.87
CA GLU A 76 -3.81 5.84 -0.16
C GLU A 76 -2.31 5.85 -0.54
N ILE A 77 -1.69 4.66 -0.64
CA ILE A 77 -0.30 4.48 -1.10
C ILE A 77 -0.17 4.94 -2.56
N ARG A 78 -1.10 4.53 -3.43
CA ARG A 78 -1.04 4.85 -4.85
C ARG A 78 -1.07 6.36 -5.10
N LEU A 79 -1.97 7.06 -4.41
CA LEU A 79 -2.07 8.51 -4.50
C LEU A 79 -0.78 9.18 -4.03
N ARG A 80 -0.15 8.72 -2.95
CA ARG A 80 1.15 9.27 -2.50
C ARG A 80 2.26 9.05 -3.51
N ILE A 81 2.30 7.88 -4.17
CA ILE A 81 3.29 7.60 -5.21
C ILE A 81 3.08 8.51 -6.42
N ASP A 82 1.82 8.70 -6.84
CA ASP A 82 1.48 9.51 -8.02
C ASP A 82 1.61 11.02 -7.77
N TYR A 83 1.49 11.49 -6.53
CA TYR A 83 1.57 12.92 -6.17
C TYR A 83 3.01 13.46 -6.09
N VAL A 84 4.02 12.59 -6.09
CA VAL A 84 5.41 13.06 -6.16
C VAL A 84 5.60 13.77 -7.50
N PRO A 85 5.95 15.08 -7.49
CA PRO A 85 6.28 15.78 -8.72
C PRO A 85 7.34 14.95 -9.43
N ARG A 86 7.07 14.55 -10.68
CA ARG A 86 8.10 13.93 -11.51
C ARG A 86 9.25 14.92 -11.52
N VAL A 87 10.32 14.62 -10.79
CA VAL A 87 11.51 15.45 -10.76
C VAL A 87 11.86 15.67 -12.22
N ALA A 88 11.81 16.93 -12.67
CA ALA A 88 12.11 17.26 -14.04
C ALA A 88 13.46 16.61 -14.35
N ASN A 89 13.50 15.74 -15.36
CA ASN A 89 14.77 15.18 -15.80
C ASN A 89 15.64 16.37 -16.16
N ILE A 90 16.69 16.61 -15.38
CA ILE A 90 17.67 17.64 -15.70
C ILE A 90 18.32 17.25 -17.01
N SER A 91 18.41 18.20 -17.93
CA SER A 91 19.17 18.00 -19.17
C SER A 91 20.66 17.81 -18.86
N GLU A 92 21.41 17.23 -19.80
CA GLU A 92 22.86 17.10 -19.68
C GLU A 92 23.53 18.47 -19.45
N ASP A 93 23.07 19.49 -20.16
CA ASP A 93 23.56 20.87 -20.02
C ASP A 93 23.24 21.48 -18.65
N GLU A 94 22.03 21.24 -18.12
CA GLU A 94 21.68 21.66 -16.75
C GLU A 94 22.52 20.95 -15.71
N PHE A 95 22.80 19.65 -15.89
CA PHE A 95 23.66 18.88 -15.01
C PHE A 95 25.09 19.43 -15.01
N ILE A 96 25.67 19.68 -16.18
CA ILE A 96 27.01 20.28 -16.32
C ILE A 96 27.04 21.66 -15.66
N THR A 97 25.99 22.46 -15.85
CA THR A 97 25.86 23.79 -15.23
C THR A 97 25.83 23.68 -13.70
N LEU A 98 25.08 22.73 -13.15
CA LEU A 98 25.01 22.49 -11.70
C LEU A 98 26.34 22.03 -11.11
N MET A 99 27.10 21.21 -11.84
CA MET A 99 28.42 20.74 -11.42
C MET A 99 29.51 21.81 -11.54
N SER A 100 29.27 22.82 -12.38
CA SER A 100 30.18 23.94 -12.61
C SER A 100 29.88 25.14 -11.69
N ASP A 101 28.77 25.12 -10.97
CA ASP A 101 28.40 26.16 -10.02
C ASP A 101 29.25 26.03 -8.74
N PRO A 102 30.12 27.02 -8.42
CA PRO A 102 30.91 27.01 -7.20
C PRO A 102 30.09 27.35 -5.95
N SER A 103 28.80 27.69 -6.11
CA SER A 103 27.91 28.04 -5.00
C SER A 103 27.57 26.82 -4.15
N PRO A 104 27.47 26.96 -2.82
CA PRO A 104 27.06 25.86 -1.96
C PRO A 104 25.62 25.41 -2.29
N PRO A 105 25.32 24.10 -2.24
CA PRO A 105 24.01 23.58 -2.60
C PRO A 105 22.94 24.20 -1.71
N GLN A 106 22.01 24.92 -2.33
CA GLN A 106 20.86 25.49 -1.63
C GLN A 106 19.84 24.38 -1.38
N LYS A 107 19.51 24.16 -0.10
CA LYS A 107 18.44 23.23 0.28
C LYS A 107 17.12 23.79 -0.27
N LEU A 108 16.48 23.08 -1.20
CA LEU A 108 15.14 23.44 -1.65
C LEU A 108 14.18 23.40 -0.45
N PRO A 109 13.19 24.33 -0.38
CA PRO A 109 12.18 24.29 0.67
C PRO A 109 11.49 22.93 0.68
N GLU A 110 11.44 22.30 1.85
CA GLU A 110 10.67 21.06 2.06
C GLU A 110 9.18 21.42 1.88
N LEU A 111 8.52 20.78 0.91
CA LEU A 111 7.10 20.92 0.58
C LEU A 111 6.29 19.83 1.28
#